data_AF-A0AAD8R5U7-F1
#
_entry.id   AF-A0AAD8R5U7-F1
#
_cell.length_a   1.000
_cell.length_b   1.000
_cell.length_c   1.000
_cell.angle_alpha   90.00
_cell.angle_beta   90.00
_cell.angle_gamma   90.00
#
_symmetry.space_group_name_H-M   'P 1'
#
loop_
_entity.id
_entity.type
_entity.pdbx_description
1 polymer ?
#
loop_
_entity_poly.entity_id
_entity_poly.type
_entity_poly.pdbx_seq_one_letter_code
_entity_poly.pdbx_strand_id
1 'polypeptide(L)'
;MLTSDHKLVNQENKSAADIITWREYEALRNEMRREFRAHDDVLNEKVEEISQKLDATHVTVTTMQDQMTDVQCSLADLRLAVENSTAQHQQEDDDDPELQDDAHNARDAPRGNRPRGWAPLGRNGRGQDEEDGLGKPKFSIPKFEGGDDVEEYLTWELKIEKLWSLHPHYTKDQKIKLASSEFDGYALRWWDAFVHNRDGDGEQPIRTWRAMKEAMTSRFVPTNYLRNIYDKLTLWRQGVKTVDEYYMEMEMLM
;
A
#
# COMPACT_ATOMS: atom_id res chain seq x y z
N MET A 1 -14.58 19.61 -31.74
CA MET A 1 -15.75 19.57 -32.64
C MET A 1 -16.26 18.14 -32.62
N LEU A 2 -17.27 17.89 -31.78
CA LEU A 2 -17.86 16.57 -31.57
C LEU A 2 -19.04 16.42 -32.54
N THR A 3 -18.88 15.62 -33.59
CA THR A 3 -20.00 15.14 -34.39
C THR A 3 -20.47 13.81 -33.81
N SER A 4 -21.16 13.88 -32.68
CA SER A 4 -22.15 12.88 -32.28
C SER A 4 -23.50 13.50 -32.58
N ASP A 5 -24.35 12.80 -33.34
CA ASP A 5 -25.83 12.92 -33.37
C ASP A 5 -26.41 12.60 -34.74
N HIS A 6 -26.21 11.38 -35.26
CA HIS A 6 -27.06 10.98 -36.39
C HIS A 6 -27.48 9.52 -36.52
N LYS A 7 -27.27 8.65 -35.51
CA LYS A 7 -27.69 7.25 -35.62
C LYS A 7 -28.37 6.61 -34.40
N LEU A 8 -28.61 7.34 -33.31
CA LEU A 8 -29.38 6.82 -32.17
C LEU A 8 -30.91 6.96 -32.31
N VAL A 9 -31.38 7.79 -33.24
CA VAL A 9 -32.82 8.13 -33.37
C VAL A 9 -33.71 6.95 -33.79
N ASN A 10 -33.15 5.83 -34.28
CA ASN A 10 -33.96 4.69 -34.73
C ASN A 10 -34.11 3.53 -33.73
N GLN A 11 -33.42 3.54 -32.59
CA GLN A 11 -33.52 2.47 -31.59
C GLN A 11 -34.27 2.88 -30.32
N GLU A 12 -34.34 4.16 -29.96
CA GLU A 12 -35.16 4.65 -28.83
C GLU A 12 -36.68 4.43 -29.03
N ASN A 13 -37.13 4.16 -30.26
CA ASN A 13 -38.55 3.96 -30.59
C ASN A 13 -38.99 2.50 -30.74
N LYS A 14 -38.12 1.51 -30.50
CA LYS A 14 -38.48 0.08 -30.59
C LYS A 14 -38.80 -0.50 -29.22
N SER A 15 -40.01 -1.02 -29.06
CA SER A 15 -40.46 -1.73 -27.86
C SER A 15 -39.66 -3.04 -27.67
N ALA A 16 -39.53 -3.51 -26.43
CA ALA A 16 -38.84 -4.77 -26.09
C ALA A 16 -39.43 -6.02 -26.78
N ALA A 17 -40.58 -5.90 -27.42
CA ALA A 17 -41.25 -6.95 -28.19
C ALA A 17 -40.87 -6.98 -29.70
N ASP A 18 -40.09 -6.01 -30.18
CA ASP A 18 -39.80 -5.87 -31.61
C ASP A 18 -38.60 -6.74 -32.02
N ILE A 19 -38.74 -7.55 -33.07
CA ILE A 19 -37.71 -8.50 -33.51
C ILE A 19 -36.55 -7.71 -34.15
N ILE A 20 -35.42 -7.63 -33.45
CA ILE A 20 -34.20 -6.99 -33.94
C ILE A 20 -33.59 -7.85 -35.04
N THR A 21 -33.35 -7.26 -36.21
CA THR A 21 -32.69 -7.98 -37.31
C THR A 21 -31.20 -8.14 -37.02
N TRP A 22 -30.58 -9.23 -37.50
CA TRP A 22 -29.15 -9.49 -37.31
C TRP A 22 -28.25 -8.31 -37.72
N ARG A 23 -28.62 -7.59 -38.79
CA ARG A 23 -27.89 -6.39 -39.25
C ARG A 23 -27.93 -5.24 -38.26
N GLU A 24 -29.05 -5.04 -37.57
CA GLU A 24 -29.20 -3.99 -36.56
C GLU A 24 -28.42 -4.34 -35.28
N TYR A 25 -28.45 -5.61 -34.87
CA TYR A 25 -27.62 -6.10 -33.76
C TYR A 25 -26.12 -5.95 -34.07
N GLU A 26 -25.70 -6.31 -35.28
CA GLU A 26 -24.30 -6.23 -35.68
C GLU A 26 -23.81 -4.77 -35.78
N ALA A 27 -24.69 -3.85 -36.22
CA ALA A 27 -24.41 -2.41 -36.19
C ALA A 27 -24.23 -1.90 -34.75
N LEU A 28 -25.14 -2.24 -33.83
CA LEU A 28 -25.05 -1.84 -32.43
C LEU A 28 -23.80 -2.43 -31.74
N ARG A 29 -23.51 -3.71 -31.99
CA ARG A 29 -22.32 -4.39 -31.45
C ARG A 29 -21.03 -3.74 -31.94
N ASN A 30 -20.94 -3.43 -33.22
CA ASN A 30 -19.77 -2.77 -33.79
C ASN A 30 -19.61 -1.35 -33.23
N GLU A 31 -20.73 -0.66 -33.00
CA GLU A 31 -20.74 0.67 -32.40
C GLU A 31 -20.29 0.66 -30.94
N MET A 32 -20.85 -0.22 -30.11
CA MET A 32 -20.40 -0.36 -28.73
C MET A 32 -18.91 -0.72 -28.68
N ARG A 33 -18.45 -1.63 -29.54
CA ARG A 33 -17.01 -1.95 -29.67
C ARG A 33 -16.17 -0.75 -30.07
N ARG A 34 -16.70 0.16 -30.89
CA ARG A 34 -16.01 1.40 -31.30
C ARG A 34 -15.90 2.36 -30.12
N GLU A 35 -16.98 2.56 -29.37
CA GLU A 35 -17.00 3.40 -28.17
C GLU A 35 -16.06 2.86 -27.08
N PHE A 36 -16.09 1.55 -26.81
CA PHE A 36 -15.16 0.93 -25.86
C PHE A 36 -13.70 1.14 -26.26
N ARG A 37 -13.35 0.92 -27.54
CA ARG A 37 -12.00 1.17 -28.04
C ARG A 37 -11.60 2.65 -27.91
N ALA A 38 -12.52 3.56 -28.22
CA ALA A 38 -12.25 4.98 -28.07
C ALA A 38 -12.00 5.37 -26.60
N HIS A 39 -12.75 4.80 -25.66
CA HIS A 39 -12.52 4.99 -24.23
C HIS A 39 -11.17 4.42 -23.79
N ASP A 40 -10.82 3.21 -24.24
CA ASP A 40 -9.52 2.58 -23.95
C ASP A 40 -8.36 3.41 -24.50
N ASP A 41 -8.47 3.93 -25.71
CA ASP A 41 -7.44 4.79 -26.33
C ASP A 41 -7.22 6.08 -25.51
N VAL A 42 -8.30 6.73 -25.07
CA VAL A 42 -8.22 7.94 -24.21
C VAL A 42 -7.62 7.61 -22.84
N LEU A 43 -7.96 6.47 -22.25
CA LEU A 43 -7.35 6.03 -20.99
C LEU A 43 -5.86 5.76 -21.17
N ASN A 44 -5.47 5.10 -22.26
CA ASN A 44 -4.08 4.79 -22.55
C ASN A 44 -3.25 6.07 -22.79
N GLU A 45 -3.81 7.05 -23.51
CA GLU A 45 -3.20 8.38 -23.69
C GLU A 45 -2.97 9.08 -22.34
N LYS A 46 -3.97 9.06 -21.44
CA LYS A 46 -3.83 9.64 -20.10
C LYS A 46 -2.79 8.93 -19.25
N VAL A 47 -2.71 7.61 -19.33
CA VAL A 47 -1.68 6.82 -18.63
C VAL A 47 -0.29 7.20 -19.13
N GLU A 48 -0.11 7.36 -20.44
CA GLU A 48 1.16 7.78 -21.04
C GLU A 48 1.53 9.21 -20.64
N GLU A 49 0.56 10.14 -20.60
CA GLU A 49 0.78 11.51 -20.11
C GLU A 49 1.20 11.52 -18.63
N ILE A 50 0.57 10.70 -17.79
CA ILE A 50 0.94 10.55 -16.38
C ILE A 50 2.36 9.99 -16.26
N SER A 51 2.72 9.00 -17.08
CA SER A 51 4.08 8.43 -17.09
C SER A 51 5.13 9.49 -17.45
N GLN A 52 4.89 10.29 -18.49
CA GLN A 52 5.81 11.36 -18.89
C GLN A 52 5.97 12.42 -17.79
N LYS A 53 4.87 12.80 -17.13
CA LYS A 53 4.93 13.72 -15.98
C LYS A 53 5.70 13.10 -14.82
N LEU A 54 5.53 11.80 -14.58
CA LEU A 54 6.29 11.08 -13.56
C LEU A 54 7.78 11.05 -13.87
N ASP A 55 8.17 10.77 -15.12
CA ASP A 55 9.58 10.79 -15.54
C ASP A 55 10.18 12.20 -15.40
N ALA A 56 9.45 13.24 -15.79
CA ALA A 56 9.89 14.62 -15.60
C ALA A 56 10.11 14.96 -14.12
N THR A 57 9.15 14.58 -13.25
CA THR A 57 9.33 14.77 -11.79
C THR A 57 10.49 13.95 -11.25
N HIS A 58 10.69 12.72 -11.72
CA HIS A 58 11.83 11.89 -11.33
C HIS A 58 13.15 12.58 -11.66
N VAL A 59 13.31 13.11 -12.88
CA VAL A 59 14.51 13.86 -13.28
C VAL A 59 14.77 15.06 -12.36
N THR A 60 13.73 15.82 -11.98
CA THR A 60 13.90 16.95 -11.05
C THR A 60 14.36 16.50 -9.68
N VAL A 61 13.83 15.39 -9.16
CA VAL A 61 14.23 14.83 -7.87
C VAL A 61 15.66 14.33 -7.93
N THR A 62 16.04 13.61 -8.98
CA THR A 62 17.42 13.14 -9.17
C THR A 62 18.40 14.30 -9.25
N THR A 63 18.04 15.38 -9.95
CA THR A 63 18.86 16.61 -9.99
C THR A 63 19.01 17.25 -8.62
N MET A 64 17.94 17.31 -7.82
CA MET A 64 18.01 17.81 -6.44
C MET A 64 18.88 16.91 -5.55
N GLN A 65 18.80 15.59 -5.75
CA GLN A 65 19.64 14.62 -5.06
C GLN A 65 21.12 14.86 -5.38
N ASP A 66 21.46 15.07 -6.66
CA ASP A 66 22.82 15.34 -7.10
C ASP A 66 23.36 16.65 -6.49
N GLN A 67 22.55 17.71 -6.50
CA GLN A 67 22.91 18.97 -5.83
C GLN A 67 23.14 18.80 -4.32
N MET A 68 22.33 17.98 -3.64
CA MET A 68 22.52 17.68 -2.23
C MET A 68 23.82 16.92 -1.97
N THR A 69 24.18 15.98 -2.85
CA THR A 69 25.46 15.24 -2.75
C THR A 69 26.67 16.15 -2.96
N ASP A 70 26.59 17.10 -3.90
CA ASP A 70 27.66 18.08 -4.13
C ASP A 70 27.88 18.98 -2.90
N VAL A 71 26.80 19.45 -2.28
CA VAL A 71 26.86 20.20 -1.01
C VAL A 71 27.46 19.36 0.11
N GLN A 72 27.12 18.08 0.21
CA GLN A 72 27.69 17.17 1.22
C GLN A 72 29.20 16.95 1.00
N CYS A 73 29.64 16.78 -0.25
CA CYS A 73 31.06 16.68 -0.58
C CYS A 73 31.81 17.96 -0.23
N SER A 74 31.29 19.13 -0.61
CA SER A 74 31.89 20.42 -0.27
C SER A 74 32.01 20.64 1.25
N LEU A 75 30.98 20.25 2.02
CA LEU A 75 31.04 20.28 3.49
C LEU A 75 32.12 19.34 4.04
N ALA A 76 32.27 18.15 3.47
CA ALA A 76 33.31 17.20 3.87
C ALA A 76 34.72 17.75 3.58
N ASP A 77 34.92 18.38 2.42
CA ASP A 77 36.19 19.00 2.05
C ASP A 77 36.55 20.16 2.99
N LEU A 78 35.59 21.04 3.29
CA LEU A 78 35.78 22.12 4.24
C LEU A 78 36.10 21.58 5.64
N ARG A 79 35.43 20.51 6.08
CA ARG A 79 35.71 19.87 7.36
C ARG A 79 37.15 19.36 7.42
N LEU A 80 37.64 18.69 6.37
CA LEU A 80 39.02 18.22 6.29
C LEU A 80 40.03 19.38 6.29
N ALA A 81 39.72 20.49 5.59
CA ALA A 81 40.58 21.67 5.57
C ALA A 81 40.68 22.37 6.94
N VAL A 82 39.55 22.43 7.68
CA VAL A 82 39.51 22.96 9.05
C VAL A 82 40.31 22.06 9.99
N GLU A 83 40.12 20.74 9.95
CA GLU A 83 40.87 19.78 10.78
C GLU A 83 42.39 19.91 10.53
N ASN A 84 42.83 20.03 9.27
CA ASN A 84 44.24 20.21 8.93
C ASN A 84 44.81 21.56 9.43
N SER A 85 44.01 22.63 9.39
CA SER A 85 44.42 23.95 9.90
C SER A 85 44.50 23.97 11.44
N THR A 86 43.60 23.27 12.14
CA THR A 86 43.67 23.12 13.60
C THR A 86 44.84 22.28 14.06
N ALA A 87 45.25 21.26 13.28
CA ALA A 87 46.43 20.45 13.57
C ALA A 87 47.74 21.26 13.41
N GLN A 88 47.79 22.23 12.50
CA GLN A 88 48.93 23.14 12.37
C GLN A 88 49.02 24.16 13.52
N HIS A 89 47.88 24.58 14.10
CA HIS A 89 47.86 25.58 15.18
C HIS A 89 48.16 25.00 16.57
N GLN A 90 48.11 23.67 16.75
CA GLN A 90 48.46 23.01 18.01
C GLN A 90 49.95 22.67 18.14
N GLN A 91 50.78 23.02 17.16
CA GLN A 91 52.21 22.70 17.16
C GLN A 91 53.14 23.88 17.51
N GLU A 92 52.60 25.08 17.78
CA GLU A 92 53.41 26.28 18.03
C GLU A 92 53.22 26.95 19.42
N ASP A 93 52.35 26.48 20.31
CA ASP A 93 52.10 27.11 21.62
C ASP A 93 52.31 26.17 22.83
N ASP A 94 53.46 25.48 22.90
CA ASP A 94 53.91 24.75 24.11
C ASP A 94 55.39 25.09 24.42
N ASP A 95 55.64 26.32 24.87
CA ASP A 95 56.91 26.68 25.55
C ASP A 95 56.64 27.83 26.56
N ASP A 96 56.29 27.48 27.81
CA ASP A 96 56.87 28.11 29.01
C ASP A 96 56.55 27.29 30.28
N PRO A 97 57.54 26.89 31.11
CA PRO A 97 57.30 26.24 32.40
C PRO A 97 57.41 27.26 33.53
N GLU A 98 56.48 27.26 34.51
CA GLU A 98 56.87 27.25 35.94
C GLU A 98 55.68 27.13 36.89
N LEU A 99 55.91 26.30 37.92
CA LEU A 99 55.07 26.06 39.09
C LEU A 99 55.28 27.16 40.13
N GLN A 100 54.23 27.57 40.86
CA GLN A 100 54.36 27.73 42.31
C GLN A 100 53.02 27.78 43.09
N ASP A 101 53.11 27.16 44.26
CA ASP A 101 52.18 27.10 45.40
C ASP A 101 51.57 28.45 45.81
N ASP A 102 50.37 28.43 46.38
CA ASP A 102 50.23 28.56 47.84
C ASP A 102 48.75 28.54 48.29
N ALA A 103 48.54 27.84 49.40
CA ALA A 103 47.29 27.76 50.12
C ALA A 103 46.91 29.11 50.76
N HIS A 104 45.62 29.38 50.98
CA HIS A 104 45.08 29.88 52.26
C HIS A 104 43.53 29.99 52.28
N ASN A 105 42.92 29.13 53.09
CA ASN A 105 41.96 29.41 54.17
C ASN A 105 40.81 30.43 53.96
N ALA A 106 39.55 29.99 54.10
CA ALA A 106 38.74 30.23 55.32
C ALA A 106 37.23 30.00 55.12
N ARG A 107 36.66 29.21 56.04
CA ARG A 107 35.37 29.38 56.74
C ARG A 107 34.16 29.93 55.95
N ASP A 108 33.11 29.11 55.83
CA ASP A 108 31.99 29.15 56.78
C ASP A 108 31.06 27.94 56.59
N ALA A 109 30.53 27.42 57.70
CA ALA A 109 29.51 26.35 57.74
C ALA A 109 28.16 26.98 58.14
N PRO A 110 27.05 26.25 58.41
CA PRO A 110 26.63 24.89 58.05
C PRO A 110 25.16 24.86 57.52
N ARG A 111 24.67 23.70 57.08
CA ARG A 111 23.38 23.08 57.54
C ARG A 111 22.90 22.00 56.59
N GLY A 112 22.47 20.88 57.16
CA GLY A 112 21.47 20.00 56.54
C GLY A 112 21.83 18.53 56.49
N ASN A 113 21.56 17.83 57.59
CA ASN A 113 21.21 16.40 57.71
C ASN A 113 21.64 15.42 56.59
N ARG A 114 22.57 14.56 56.97
CA ARG A 114 22.55 13.12 56.64
C ARG A 114 21.52 12.40 57.55
N PRO A 115 21.31 11.06 57.46
CA PRO A 115 21.03 10.19 56.30
C PRO A 115 20.00 9.08 56.67
N ARG A 116 19.89 8.04 55.82
CA ARG A 116 19.25 6.70 55.99
C ARG A 116 17.73 6.72 55.77
N GLY A 117 17.14 5.92 54.88
CA GLY A 117 17.49 4.58 54.42
C GLY A 117 16.44 3.61 54.96
N TRP A 118 15.72 2.91 54.07
CA TRP A 118 15.20 1.54 54.22
C TRP A 118 14.44 1.13 52.94
N ALA A 119 14.64 -0.14 52.56
CA ALA A 119 14.13 -0.84 51.37
C ALA A 119 12.78 -1.54 51.67
N PRO A 120 12.34 -2.60 50.96
CA PRO A 120 11.94 -2.78 49.55
C PRO A 120 10.48 -3.32 49.41
N LEU A 121 10.07 -3.67 48.17
CA LEU A 121 8.89 -4.43 47.72
C LEU A 121 7.52 -3.75 47.59
N GLY A 122 6.92 -3.95 46.42
CA GLY A 122 5.53 -3.65 46.07
C GLY A 122 5.39 -3.41 44.57
N ARG A 123 5.65 -4.41 43.70
CA ARG A 123 4.58 -5.20 43.06
C ARG A 123 3.25 -4.44 42.95
N ASN A 124 3.03 -3.80 41.80
CA ASN A 124 1.77 -3.78 41.04
C ASN A 124 1.93 -2.92 39.77
N GLY A 125 2.83 -3.32 38.88
CA GLY A 125 2.63 -3.03 37.45
C GLY A 125 1.55 -3.97 36.96
N ARG A 126 0.28 -3.63 37.24
CA ARG A 126 -0.85 -4.28 36.59
C ARG A 126 -0.61 -4.13 35.09
N GLY A 127 -0.57 -5.25 34.40
CA GLY A 127 -0.64 -5.26 32.96
C GLY A 127 -1.76 -4.31 32.55
N GLN A 128 -1.43 -3.38 31.66
CA GLN A 128 -2.39 -3.02 30.65
C GLN A 128 -2.67 -4.33 29.92
N ASP A 129 -3.68 -5.05 30.41
CA ASP A 129 -4.58 -5.74 29.51
C ASP A 129 -5.10 -4.62 28.60
N GLU A 130 -4.36 -4.32 27.54
CA GLU A 130 -4.95 -3.82 26.31
C GLU A 130 -6.01 -4.85 25.99
N GLU A 131 -7.22 -4.59 26.47
CA GLU A 131 -8.43 -5.30 26.12
C GLU A 131 -8.45 -5.27 24.60
N ASP A 132 -7.93 -6.34 23.99
CA ASP A 132 -7.88 -6.55 22.56
C ASP A 132 -9.29 -6.26 22.08
N GLY A 133 -9.51 -5.09 21.47
CA GLY A 133 -10.78 -4.64 20.92
C GLY A 133 -11.31 -5.53 19.78
N LEU A 134 -10.76 -6.74 19.68
CA LEU A 134 -11.23 -7.93 18.98
C LEU A 134 -12.41 -8.59 19.70
N GLY A 135 -13.14 -7.85 20.54
CA GLY A 135 -14.44 -8.28 21.03
C GLY A 135 -15.24 -8.82 19.84
N LYS A 136 -15.65 -10.09 19.94
CA LYS A 136 -16.19 -10.92 18.84
C LYS A 136 -16.85 -10.04 17.77
N PRO A 137 -16.30 -9.97 16.54
CA PRO A 137 -16.89 -9.15 15.51
C PRO A 137 -18.36 -9.53 15.39
N LYS A 138 -19.23 -8.52 15.43
CA LYS A 138 -20.70 -8.72 15.40
C LYS A 138 -21.19 -9.18 14.02
N PHE A 139 -20.24 -9.57 13.16
CA PHE A 139 -20.38 -9.98 11.77
C PHE A 139 -19.42 -11.16 11.53
N SER A 140 -19.82 -12.06 10.63
CA SER A 140 -18.94 -13.12 10.16
C SER A 140 -17.94 -12.52 9.18
N ILE A 141 -16.64 -12.61 9.50
CA ILE A 141 -15.62 -12.33 8.51
C ILE A 141 -15.64 -13.51 7.51
N PRO A 142 -15.53 -13.25 6.19
CA PRO A 142 -15.52 -14.31 5.20
C PRO A 142 -14.25 -15.16 5.32
N LYS A 143 -14.42 -16.48 5.29
CA LYS A 143 -13.30 -17.43 5.23
C LYS A 143 -12.67 -17.46 3.85
N PHE A 144 -11.36 -17.70 3.82
CA PHE A 144 -10.60 -17.91 2.59
C PHE A 144 -9.67 -19.10 2.75
N GLU A 145 -9.86 -20.13 1.93
CA GLU A 145 -9.10 -21.39 2.01
C GLU A 145 -7.87 -21.34 1.08
N GLY A 146 -7.92 -20.49 0.05
CA GLY A 146 -6.84 -20.29 -0.91
C GLY A 146 -6.81 -21.37 -1.98
N GLY A 147 -7.94 -21.66 -2.60
CA GLY A 147 -8.01 -22.57 -3.75
C GLY A 147 -7.27 -22.03 -4.99
N ASP A 148 -7.31 -22.83 -6.07
CA ASP A 148 -6.78 -22.46 -7.39
C ASP A 148 -7.73 -21.51 -8.16
N ASP A 149 -8.93 -21.29 -7.62
CA ASP A 149 -9.92 -20.42 -8.23
C ASP A 149 -9.68 -18.95 -7.85
N VAL A 150 -9.34 -18.15 -8.85
CA VAL A 150 -9.10 -16.70 -8.69
C VAL A 150 -10.37 -15.98 -8.24
N GLU A 151 -11.54 -16.46 -8.65
CA GLU A 151 -12.84 -15.88 -8.27
C GLU A 151 -13.11 -16.02 -6.77
N GLU A 152 -12.57 -17.06 -6.13
CA GLU A 152 -12.66 -17.24 -4.68
C GLU A 152 -11.99 -16.08 -3.95
N TYR A 153 -10.77 -15.71 -4.40
CA TYR A 153 -10.03 -14.57 -3.84
C TYR A 153 -10.75 -13.25 -4.11
N LEU A 154 -11.18 -12.99 -5.34
CA LEU A 154 -11.85 -11.73 -5.70
C LEU A 154 -13.16 -11.55 -4.95
N THR A 155 -13.95 -12.62 -4.83
CA THR A 155 -15.19 -12.62 -4.05
C THR A 155 -14.93 -12.38 -2.57
N TRP A 156 -13.89 -13.01 -2.01
CA TRP A 156 -13.48 -12.80 -0.63
C TRP A 156 -13.03 -11.35 -0.38
N GLU A 157 -12.20 -10.82 -1.27
CA GLU A 157 -11.68 -9.45 -1.19
C GLU A 157 -12.82 -8.43 -1.24
N LEU A 158 -13.77 -8.59 -2.17
CA LEU A 158 -14.94 -7.72 -2.29
C LEU A 158 -15.81 -7.75 -1.01
N LYS A 159 -16.02 -8.92 -0.42
CA LYS A 159 -16.77 -9.07 0.84
C LYS A 159 -16.05 -8.36 1.99
N ILE A 160 -14.72 -8.46 2.06
CA ILE A 160 -13.93 -7.78 3.09
C ILE A 160 -13.88 -6.25 2.86
N GLU A 161 -13.75 -5.77 1.64
CA GLU A 161 -13.82 -4.33 1.34
C GLU A 161 -15.17 -3.74 1.75
N LYS A 162 -16.26 -4.44 1.43
CA LYS A 162 -17.60 -4.06 1.88
C LYS A 162 -17.70 -4.04 3.41
N LEU A 163 -17.11 -5.02 4.08
CA LEU A 163 -17.06 -5.08 5.53
C LEU A 163 -16.31 -3.88 6.13
N TRP A 164 -15.15 -3.53 5.58
CA TRP A 164 -14.39 -2.36 6.01
C TRP A 164 -15.09 -1.03 5.73
N SER A 165 -15.87 -0.96 4.65
CA SER A 165 -16.73 0.19 4.36
C SER A 165 -17.86 0.34 5.39
N LEU A 166 -18.42 -0.77 5.90
CA LEU A 166 -19.47 -0.76 6.92
C LEU A 166 -18.93 -0.50 8.33
N HIS A 167 -17.65 -0.81 8.56
CA HIS A 167 -16.99 -0.66 9.86
C HIS A 167 -15.71 0.19 9.78
N PRO A 168 -15.83 1.51 9.59
CA PRO A 168 -14.69 2.41 9.44
C PRO A 168 -13.88 2.63 10.73
N HIS A 169 -14.41 2.23 11.89
CA HIS A 169 -13.79 2.44 13.21
C HIS A 169 -12.66 1.45 13.54
N TYR A 170 -12.48 0.39 12.76
CA TYR A 170 -11.38 -0.55 12.97
C TYR A 170 -10.04 0.07 12.57
N THR A 171 -9.03 -0.09 13.43
CA THR A 171 -7.66 0.35 13.15
C THR A 171 -7.05 -0.47 12.01
N LYS A 172 -6.01 0.07 11.37
CA LYS A 172 -5.33 -0.62 10.26
C LYS A 172 -4.81 -2.00 10.67
N ASP A 173 -4.27 -2.12 11.88
CA ASP A 173 -3.76 -3.37 12.42
C ASP A 173 -4.89 -4.36 12.77
N GLN A 174 -6.02 -3.86 13.29
CA GLN A 174 -7.19 -4.71 13.54
C GLN A 174 -7.74 -5.33 12.26
N LYS A 175 -7.80 -4.57 11.16
CA LYS A 175 -8.25 -5.08 9.86
C LYS A 175 -7.38 -6.23 9.37
N ILE A 176 -6.07 -6.12 9.52
CA ILE A 176 -5.11 -7.17 9.14
C ILE A 176 -5.29 -8.40 10.03
N LYS A 177 -5.32 -8.22 11.35
CA LYS A 177 -5.51 -9.33 12.31
C LYS A 177 -6.80 -10.09 12.02
N LEU A 178 -7.91 -9.36 11.86
CA LEU A 178 -9.23 -9.93 11.58
C LEU A 178 -9.30 -10.64 10.21
N ALA A 179 -8.69 -10.07 9.17
CA ALA A 179 -8.64 -10.76 7.88
C ALA A 179 -7.78 -12.02 7.94
N SER A 180 -6.61 -11.94 8.60
CA SER A 180 -5.68 -13.07 8.72
C SER A 180 -6.21 -14.20 9.60
N SER A 181 -7.10 -13.91 10.55
CA SER A 181 -7.69 -14.93 11.43
C SER A 181 -8.70 -15.83 10.72
N GLU A 182 -9.25 -15.41 9.59
CA GLU A 182 -10.18 -16.22 8.79
C GLU A 182 -9.51 -16.91 7.59
N PHE A 183 -8.18 -16.86 7.52
CA PHE A 183 -7.46 -17.72 6.60
C PHE A 183 -7.52 -19.17 7.08
N ASP A 184 -7.80 -20.06 6.14
CA ASP A 184 -7.82 -21.49 6.35
C ASP A 184 -6.98 -22.19 5.27
N GLY A 185 -6.81 -23.51 5.41
CA GLY A 185 -6.23 -24.37 4.38
C GLY A 185 -4.86 -23.90 3.86
N TYR A 186 -4.78 -23.63 2.56
CA TYR A 186 -3.56 -23.22 1.88
C TYR A 186 -3.22 -21.74 2.11
N ALA A 187 -4.24 -20.87 2.17
CA ALA A 187 -4.06 -19.46 2.42
C ALA A 187 -3.38 -19.20 3.78
N LEU A 188 -3.79 -19.94 4.82
CA LEU A 188 -3.19 -19.84 6.16
C LEU A 188 -1.71 -20.22 6.15
N ARG A 189 -1.37 -21.36 5.51
CA ARG A 189 0.02 -21.83 5.42
C ARG A 189 0.91 -20.86 4.66
N TRP A 190 0.40 -20.29 3.57
CA TRP A 190 1.14 -19.30 2.79
C TRP A 190 1.34 -18.01 3.59
N TRP A 191 0.29 -17.51 4.26
CA TRP A 191 0.38 -16.28 5.04
C TRP A 191 1.38 -16.40 6.20
N ASP A 192 1.37 -17.54 6.91
CA ASP A 192 2.32 -17.79 7.99
C ASP A 192 3.78 -17.82 7.50
N ALA A 193 4.04 -18.51 6.37
CA ALA A 193 5.36 -18.52 5.73
C ALA A 193 5.78 -17.14 5.23
N PHE A 194 4.84 -16.37 4.67
CA PHE A 194 5.08 -15.02 4.18
C PHE A 194 5.47 -14.06 5.31
N VAL A 195 4.77 -14.13 6.46
CA VAL A 195 5.10 -13.32 7.65
C VAL A 195 6.46 -13.73 8.22
N HIS A 196 6.75 -15.03 8.32
CA HIS A 196 8.06 -15.52 8.79
C HIS A 196 9.22 -15.10 7.89
N ASN A 197 9.06 -15.19 6.56
CA ASN A 197 10.12 -14.81 5.62
C ASN A 197 10.43 -13.31 5.71
N ARG A 198 9.41 -12.45 5.82
CA ARG A 198 9.61 -11.00 6.00
C ARG A 198 10.37 -10.66 7.28
N ASP A 199 10.08 -11.36 8.37
CA ASP A 199 10.78 -11.15 9.65
C ASP A 199 12.26 -11.58 9.55
N GLY A 200 12.53 -12.69 8.86
CA GLY A 200 13.88 -13.17 8.56
C GLY A 200 14.69 -12.25 7.64
N ASP A 201 14.03 -11.64 6.65
CA ASP A 201 14.64 -10.70 5.69
C ASP A 201 14.78 -9.28 6.26
N GLY A 202 14.29 -9.02 7.49
CA GLY A 202 14.31 -7.70 8.13
C GLY A 202 13.37 -6.69 7.46
N GLU A 203 12.41 -7.15 6.66
CA GLU A 203 11.40 -6.30 6.04
C GLU A 203 10.39 -5.77 7.07
N GLN A 204 9.86 -4.57 6.85
CA GLN A 204 8.86 -4.02 7.75
C GLN A 204 7.59 -4.90 7.77
N PRO A 205 6.96 -5.12 8.93
CA PRO A 205 5.68 -5.81 8.99
C PRO A 205 4.61 -5.13 8.13
N ILE A 206 3.66 -5.90 7.59
CA ILE A 206 2.49 -5.32 6.92
C ILE A 206 1.65 -4.57 7.96
N ARG A 207 1.62 -3.23 7.85
CA ARG A 207 0.88 -2.32 8.75
C ARG A 207 -0.38 -1.70 8.12
N THR A 208 -0.66 -2.03 6.87
CA THR A 208 -1.83 -1.49 6.17
C THR A 208 -2.60 -2.57 5.42
N TRP A 209 -3.94 -2.45 5.43
CA TRP A 209 -4.82 -3.29 4.62
C TRP A 209 -4.44 -3.28 3.14
N ARG A 210 -4.05 -2.11 2.60
CA ARG A 210 -3.58 -1.97 1.22
C ARG A 210 -2.37 -2.86 0.91
N ALA A 211 -1.38 -2.90 1.80
CA ALA A 211 -0.20 -3.75 1.61
C ALA A 211 -0.53 -5.25 1.74
N MET A 212 -1.48 -5.61 2.61
CA MET A 212 -1.99 -6.98 2.68
C MET A 212 -2.70 -7.38 1.38
N LYS A 213 -3.56 -6.50 0.85
CA LYS A 213 -4.26 -6.69 -0.41
C LYS A 213 -3.29 -6.89 -1.58
N GLU A 214 -2.26 -6.07 -1.66
CA GLU A 214 -1.23 -6.18 -2.70
C GLU A 214 -0.47 -7.51 -2.63
N ALA A 215 -0.05 -7.92 -1.43
CA ALA A 215 0.62 -9.20 -1.22
C ALA A 215 -0.28 -10.40 -1.59
N MET A 216 -1.56 -10.35 -1.22
CA MET A 216 -2.51 -11.40 -1.56
C MET A 216 -2.84 -11.42 -3.06
N THR A 217 -3.06 -10.27 -3.67
CA THR A 217 -3.30 -10.16 -5.12
C THR A 217 -2.13 -10.72 -5.89
N SER A 218 -0.89 -10.40 -5.49
CA SER A 218 0.32 -10.93 -6.12
C SER A 218 0.43 -12.46 -6.02
N ARG A 219 -0.14 -13.08 -4.98
CA ARG A 219 -0.09 -14.53 -4.78
C ARG A 219 -1.22 -15.28 -5.46
N PHE A 220 -2.46 -14.81 -5.31
CA PHE A 220 -3.68 -15.53 -5.67
C PHE A 220 -4.29 -15.09 -7.00
N VAL A 221 -3.86 -13.96 -7.56
CA VAL A 221 -4.30 -13.49 -8.88
C VAL A 221 -3.14 -13.68 -9.87
N PRO A 222 -3.25 -14.61 -10.83
CA PRO A 222 -2.30 -14.73 -11.91
C PRO A 222 -2.21 -13.42 -12.70
N THR A 223 -1.01 -13.00 -13.09
CA THR A 223 -0.79 -11.78 -13.89
C THR A 223 -1.57 -11.79 -15.21
N ASN A 224 -1.85 -12.98 -15.75
CA ASN A 224 -2.58 -13.19 -17.00
C ASN A 224 -4.09 -13.26 -16.82
N TYR A 225 -4.62 -13.02 -15.62
CA TYR A 225 -6.05 -13.14 -15.32
C TYR A 225 -6.92 -12.23 -16.21
N LEU A 226 -6.55 -10.96 -16.35
CA LEU A 226 -7.26 -10.02 -17.23
C LEU A 226 -7.23 -10.46 -18.70
N ARG A 227 -6.09 -11.00 -19.17
CA ARG A 227 -6.00 -11.56 -20.52
C ARG A 227 -6.90 -12.77 -20.68
N ASN A 228 -6.97 -13.64 -19.67
CA ASN A 228 -7.86 -14.81 -19.66
C ASN A 228 -9.34 -14.39 -19.71
N ILE A 229 -9.73 -13.37 -18.95
CA ILE A 229 -11.07 -12.77 -19.03
C ILE A 229 -11.35 -12.25 -20.44
N TYR A 230 -10.41 -11.50 -21.03
CA TYR A 230 -10.56 -10.96 -22.38
C TYR A 230 -10.70 -12.08 -23.44
N ASP A 231 -9.86 -13.10 -23.35
CA ASP A 231 -9.89 -14.25 -24.25
C ASP A 231 -11.20 -15.02 -24.11
N LYS A 232 -11.70 -15.18 -22.87
CA LYS A 232 -13.05 -15.69 -22.61
C LYS A 232 -14.08 -14.78 -23.30
N LEU A 233 -14.21 -13.52 -22.92
CA LEU A 233 -15.21 -12.59 -23.48
C LEU A 233 -15.18 -12.49 -25.01
N THR A 234 -14.01 -12.59 -25.65
CA THR A 234 -13.88 -12.55 -27.11
C THR A 234 -14.30 -13.84 -27.81
N LEU A 235 -14.05 -15.00 -27.19
CA LEU A 235 -14.45 -16.31 -27.68
C LEU A 235 -15.87 -16.70 -27.28
N TRP A 236 -16.49 -15.94 -26.37
CA TRP A 236 -17.83 -16.20 -25.86
C TRP A 236 -18.90 -16.13 -26.96
N ARG A 237 -19.74 -17.15 -26.98
CA ARG A 237 -20.94 -17.23 -27.83
C ARG A 237 -22.10 -17.69 -26.96
N GLN A 238 -23.27 -17.11 -27.19
CA GLN A 238 -24.50 -17.42 -26.46
C GLN A 238 -24.87 -18.92 -26.49
N GLY A 239 -24.64 -19.60 -27.62
CA GLY A 239 -24.90 -21.03 -27.75
C GLY A 239 -26.39 -21.35 -27.53
N VAL A 240 -26.67 -22.24 -26.57
CA VAL A 240 -28.03 -22.66 -26.18
C VAL A 240 -28.56 -21.94 -24.94
N LYS A 241 -27.79 -21.00 -24.36
CA LYS A 241 -28.19 -20.26 -23.16
C LYS A 241 -29.27 -19.25 -23.50
N THR A 242 -30.18 -19.01 -22.55
CA THR A 242 -31.15 -17.92 -22.69
C THR A 242 -30.42 -16.57 -22.72
N VAL A 243 -31.09 -15.53 -23.23
CA VAL A 243 -30.50 -14.17 -23.28
C VAL A 243 -30.14 -13.68 -21.88
N ASP A 244 -31.00 -13.95 -20.89
CA ASP A 244 -30.79 -13.54 -19.50
C ASP A 244 -29.61 -14.27 -18.86
N GLU A 245 -29.51 -15.60 -19.02
CA GLU A 245 -28.36 -16.37 -18.51
C GLU A 245 -27.04 -15.95 -19.17
N TYR A 246 -27.07 -15.68 -20.47
CA TYR A 246 -25.90 -15.18 -21.20
C TYR A 246 -25.47 -13.80 -20.70
N TYR A 247 -26.43 -12.90 -20.46
CA TYR A 247 -26.15 -11.56 -19.96
C TYR A 247 -25.58 -11.61 -18.54
N MET A 248 -26.18 -12.41 -17.66
CA MET A 248 -25.77 -12.51 -16.26
C MET A 248 -24.36 -13.07 -16.13
N GLU A 249 -24.00 -14.08 -16.92
CA GLU A 249 -22.65 -14.63 -16.93
C GLU A 249 -21.61 -13.68 -17.56
N MET A 250 -21.97 -12.96 -18.61
CA MET A 250 -21.11 -11.92 -19.18
C MET A 250 -20.84 -10.81 -18.14
N GLU A 251 -21.87 -10.40 -17.40
CA GLU A 251 -21.78 -9.38 -16.35
C GLU A 251 -20.91 -9.87 -15.18
N MET A 252 -20.93 -11.16 -14.84
CA MET A 252 -20.01 -11.72 -13.83
C MET A 252 -18.54 -11.76 -14.29
N LEU A 253 -18.28 -11.69 -15.59
CA LEU A 253 -16.91 -11.69 -16.15
C LEU A 253 -16.35 -10.29 -16.44
N MET A 254 -17.18 -9.24 -16.39
CA MET A 254 -16.78 -7.84 -16.62
C MET A 254 -16.57 -7.09 -15.31
#